data_AF-A0A1F8UXI5-F1
#
_entry.id   AF-A0A1F8UXI5-F1
#
_cell.length_a   1.000
_cell.length_b   1.000
_cell.length_c   1.000
_cell.angle_alpha   90.00
_cell.angle_beta   90.00
_cell.angle_gamma   90.00
#
_symmetry.space_group_name_H-M   'P 1'
#
loop_
_entity.id
_entity.type
_entity.pdbx_description
1 polymer ?
#
loop_
_entity_poly.entity_id
_entity_poly.type
_entity_poly.pdbx_seq_one_letter_code
_entity_poly.pdbx_strand_id
1 'polypeptide(L)'
;MKRFLVIILATSYLGASSGPGGVEPRIASPVITFFVSSIIVAPTDDPSKKLKDFSDVETLSKTLMKSELEPDIHDRPVGLYVSYKGFLDFTDENGQIFLPRKHAEDKITLIVTKQLYPIILEGQTVEFFVRKKDAEAAYYKLKRSKDEKTGVFLWTVKKIPTPTSTKIPPEALVIYAKPHDLFIPEGTVTTTGGPNLVLPTIYPTKYLNKDLNALSFLKYNRQFFTPVSQETAYRYAADRYTKNLRPL
;
A
#
# COMPACT_ATOMS: atom_id res chain seq x y z
N MET A 1 -15.88 -37.79 -3.49
CA MET A 1 -14.94 -37.24 -2.48
C MET A 1 -14.68 -35.76 -2.81
N LYS A 2 -15.11 -34.83 -1.96
CA LYS A 2 -14.94 -33.37 -2.14
C LYS A 2 -13.66 -32.91 -1.43
N ARG A 3 -12.78 -32.19 -2.12
CA ARG A 3 -11.68 -31.44 -1.49
C ARG A 3 -11.94 -29.95 -1.70
N PHE A 4 -12.04 -29.23 -0.58
CA PHE A 4 -12.20 -27.79 -0.52
C PHE A 4 -10.87 -27.09 -0.77
N LEU A 5 -10.88 -26.04 -1.60
CA LEU A 5 -9.80 -25.07 -1.73
C LEU A 5 -9.81 -24.19 -0.47
N VAL A 6 -8.77 -24.30 0.35
CA VAL A 6 -8.58 -23.46 1.54
C VAL A 6 -7.81 -22.22 1.12
N ILE A 7 -8.49 -21.08 1.05
CA ILE A 7 -7.84 -19.77 1.02
C ILE A 7 -7.50 -19.44 2.46
N ILE A 8 -6.21 -19.47 2.79
CA ILE A 8 -5.72 -19.02 4.10
C ILE A 8 -5.73 -17.49 4.10
N LEU A 9 -6.88 -16.91 4.46
CA LEU A 9 -6.93 -15.58 5.05
C LEU A 9 -6.45 -15.73 6.50
N ALA A 10 -5.19 -15.40 6.75
CA ALA A 10 -4.63 -15.40 8.09
C ALA A 10 -5.13 -14.18 8.88
N THR A 11 -6.39 -14.21 9.30
CA THR A 11 -6.91 -13.44 10.44
C THR A 11 -6.96 -14.39 11.63
N SER A 12 -5.83 -14.59 12.30
CA SER A 12 -5.74 -15.32 13.55
C SER A 12 -5.40 -14.36 14.69
N TYR A 13 -6.42 -13.68 15.21
CA TYR A 13 -6.43 -13.22 16.60
C TYR A 13 -7.24 -14.22 17.43
N LEU A 14 -6.66 -15.40 17.67
CA LEU A 14 -7.19 -16.35 18.64
C LEU A 14 -6.78 -15.87 20.04
N GLY A 15 -7.75 -15.30 20.75
CA GLY A 15 -7.71 -15.15 22.20
C GLY A 15 -7.76 -16.53 22.85
N ALA A 16 -6.60 -17.06 23.21
CA ALA A 16 -6.52 -18.25 24.05
C ALA A 16 -6.79 -17.82 25.50
N SER A 17 -7.93 -18.27 26.03
CA SER A 17 -8.27 -18.22 27.46
C SER A 17 -7.25 -19.06 28.23
N SER A 18 -6.41 -18.40 29.03
CA SER A 18 -5.36 -19.00 29.85
C SER A 18 -5.96 -19.71 31.06
N GLY A 19 -5.63 -21.01 31.21
CA GLY A 19 -5.67 -21.68 32.50
C GLY A 19 -4.63 -21.10 33.47
N PRO A 20 -4.66 -21.51 34.75
CA PRO A 20 -3.83 -20.94 35.82
C PRO A 20 -2.40 -21.49 35.72
N GLY A 21 -1.61 -20.95 34.81
CA GLY A 21 -0.20 -21.23 34.64
C GLY A 21 0.45 -19.99 34.05
N GLY A 22 1.53 -19.50 34.68
CA GLY A 22 2.14 -18.19 34.43
C GLY A 22 2.08 -17.73 32.98
N VAL A 23 1.37 -16.62 32.75
CA VAL A 23 1.27 -16.02 31.42
C VAL A 23 2.63 -15.42 31.09
N GLU A 24 3.43 -16.12 30.29
CA GLU A 24 4.60 -15.51 29.67
C GLU A 24 4.13 -14.28 28.87
N PRO A 25 4.77 -13.11 29.04
CA PRO A 25 4.39 -11.91 28.34
C PRO A 25 4.54 -12.16 26.83
N ARG A 26 3.43 -12.19 26.10
CA ARG A 26 3.44 -12.26 24.63
C ARG A 26 4.09 -10.99 24.11
N ILE A 27 5.32 -11.11 23.63
CA ILE A 27 6.03 -10.00 22.96
C ILE A 27 5.25 -9.66 21.69
N ALA A 28 4.71 -8.45 21.63
CA ALA A 28 4.00 -7.98 20.44
C ALA A 28 4.94 -8.01 19.23
N SER A 29 4.44 -8.48 18.08
CA SER A 29 5.22 -8.50 16.85
C SER A 29 5.56 -7.07 16.41
N PRO A 30 6.80 -6.80 15.97
CA PRO A 30 7.19 -5.46 15.55
C PRO A 30 6.40 -5.01 14.33
N VAL A 31 6.11 -3.71 14.24
CA VAL A 31 5.32 -3.10 13.16
C VAL A 31 6.08 -1.97 12.45
N ILE A 32 5.68 -1.73 11.21
CA ILE A 32 6.00 -0.54 10.41
C ILE A 32 4.73 0.29 10.36
N THR A 33 4.80 1.56 10.75
CA THR A 33 3.66 2.46 10.71
C THR A 33 4.06 3.85 10.25
N PHE A 34 3.14 4.56 9.63
CA PHE A 34 3.31 5.95 9.26
C PHE A 34 1.94 6.60 9.06
N PHE A 35 1.97 7.93 8.97
CA PHE A 35 0.78 8.75 8.85
C PHE A 35 0.72 9.40 7.47
N VAL A 36 -0.49 9.57 6.98
CA VAL A 36 -0.85 10.31 5.78
C VAL A 36 -1.60 11.55 6.26
N SER A 37 -1.01 12.72 6.05
CA SER A 37 -1.57 14.00 6.49
C SER A 37 -1.72 14.93 5.31
N SER A 38 -2.85 15.60 5.16
CA SER A 38 -3.04 16.60 4.11
C SER A 38 -2.24 17.86 4.43
N ILE A 39 -1.42 18.33 3.48
CA ILE A 39 -0.86 19.69 3.57
C ILE A 39 -1.98 20.64 3.17
N ILE A 40 -2.27 21.63 4.02
CA ILE A 40 -3.05 22.80 3.63
C ILE A 40 -2.17 23.60 2.66
N VAL A 41 -2.28 23.30 1.36
CA VAL A 41 -1.78 24.24 0.36
C VAL A 41 -2.84 25.31 0.29
N ALA A 42 -2.61 26.42 1.01
CA ALA A 42 -3.44 27.62 0.84
C ALA A 42 -3.54 27.88 -0.67
N PRO A 43 -4.74 28.01 -1.24
CA PRO A 43 -4.89 28.22 -2.66
C PRO A 43 -4.07 29.46 -3.04
N THR A 44 -3.03 29.26 -3.84
CA THR A 44 -2.19 30.33 -4.40
C THR A 44 -2.93 31.15 -5.47
N ASP A 45 -4.19 30.80 -5.74
CA ASP A 45 -5.09 31.58 -6.56
C ASP A 45 -5.44 32.87 -5.81
N ASP A 46 -4.84 33.98 -6.26
CA ASP A 46 -5.27 35.32 -5.93
C ASP A 46 -6.80 35.43 -6.11
N PRO A 47 -7.59 35.60 -5.02
CA PRO A 47 -9.05 35.59 -5.10
C PRO A 47 -9.57 36.70 -6.02
N SER A 48 -8.76 37.73 -6.29
CA SER A 48 -9.09 38.82 -7.21
C SER A 48 -9.12 38.42 -8.70
N LYS A 49 -8.49 37.30 -9.09
CA LYS A 49 -8.54 36.79 -10.47
C LYS A 49 -9.78 35.97 -10.80
N LYS A 50 -10.42 35.33 -9.80
CA LYS A 50 -11.66 34.56 -10.00
C LYS A 50 -12.94 35.40 -9.94
N LEU A 51 -12.84 36.69 -9.61
CA LEU A 51 -14.00 37.58 -9.43
C LEU A 51 -14.43 38.35 -10.71
N LYS A 52 -13.89 38.03 -11.90
CA LYS A 52 -14.03 38.90 -13.08
C LYS A 52 -15.19 38.61 -14.04
N ASP A 53 -15.92 37.50 -13.92
CA ASP A 53 -17.11 37.25 -14.75
C ASP A 53 -18.26 36.72 -13.89
N PHE A 54 -19.07 37.65 -13.35
CA PHE A 54 -20.32 37.37 -12.64
C PHE A 54 -21.54 37.96 -13.34
N SER A 55 -21.48 38.17 -14.65
CA SER A 55 -22.65 38.68 -15.39
C SER A 55 -23.77 37.66 -15.52
N ASP A 56 -23.51 36.38 -15.23
CA ASP A 56 -24.47 35.29 -15.38
C ASP A 56 -24.76 34.61 -14.04
N VAL A 57 -25.99 34.78 -13.54
CA VAL A 57 -26.45 34.24 -12.25
C VAL A 57 -26.42 32.71 -12.26
N GLU A 58 -26.58 32.08 -13.42
CA GLU A 58 -26.58 30.63 -13.56
C GLU A 58 -25.16 30.04 -13.35
N THR A 59 -24.13 30.71 -13.86
CA THR A 59 -22.73 30.28 -13.67
C THR A 59 -22.26 30.52 -12.24
N LEU A 60 -22.75 31.58 -11.58
CA LEU A 60 -22.49 31.86 -10.17
C LEU A 60 -23.10 30.79 -9.26
N SER A 61 -24.37 30.42 -9.49
CA SER A 61 -25.02 29.35 -8.72
C SER A 61 -24.35 27.99 -8.94
N LYS A 62 -23.94 27.67 -10.17
CA LYS A 62 -23.21 26.42 -10.48
C LYS A 62 -21.83 26.40 -9.83
N THR A 63 -21.12 27.53 -9.82
CA THR A 63 -19.80 27.64 -9.20
C THR A 63 -19.87 27.55 -7.69
N LEU A 64 -20.83 28.24 -7.04
CA LEU A 64 -21.07 28.14 -5.61
C LEU A 64 -21.52 26.74 -5.18
N MET A 65 -22.47 26.14 -5.91
CA MET A 65 -22.85 24.76 -5.64
C MET A 65 -21.67 23.81 -5.84
N LYS A 66 -20.85 24.02 -6.88
CA LYS A 66 -19.66 23.19 -7.10
C LYS A 66 -18.60 23.41 -6.02
N SER A 67 -18.38 24.61 -5.51
CA SER A 67 -17.43 24.83 -4.40
C SER A 67 -17.94 24.28 -3.07
N GLU A 68 -19.25 24.32 -2.84
CA GLU A 68 -19.87 23.77 -1.62
C GLU A 68 -20.01 22.24 -1.68
N LEU A 69 -20.18 21.68 -2.88
CA LEU A 69 -20.25 20.23 -3.13
C LEU A 69 -18.88 19.61 -3.43
N GLU A 70 -17.87 20.41 -3.77
CA GLU A 70 -16.49 19.93 -3.84
C GLU A 70 -16.10 19.61 -2.40
N PRO A 71 -15.99 18.32 -2.07
CA PRO A 71 -15.80 17.93 -0.69
C PRO A 71 -14.50 18.54 -0.22
N ASP A 72 -14.59 19.24 0.90
CA ASP A 72 -13.44 19.86 1.52
C ASP A 72 -12.37 18.76 1.64
N ILE A 73 -11.24 18.95 0.94
CA ILE A 73 -10.14 17.96 0.91
C ILE A 73 -9.65 17.69 2.34
N HIS A 74 -9.98 18.60 3.26
CA HIS A 74 -9.67 18.61 4.67
C HIS A 74 -10.39 17.54 5.50
N ASP A 75 -11.60 17.09 5.12
CA ASP A 75 -12.47 16.29 6.01
C ASP A 75 -12.69 14.84 5.58
N ARG A 76 -12.11 14.41 4.44
CA ARG A 76 -12.23 13.02 3.98
C ARG A 76 -10.91 12.26 4.13
N PRO A 77 -10.94 11.06 4.73
CA PRO A 77 -9.75 10.23 4.86
C PRO A 77 -9.20 9.93 3.46
N VAL A 78 -7.94 10.32 3.25
CA VAL A 78 -7.23 10.06 2.00
C VAL A 78 -6.99 8.56 1.91
N GLY A 79 -7.55 7.90 0.89
CA GLY A 79 -7.37 6.47 0.70
C GLY A 79 -6.05 6.13 0.02
N LEU A 80 -5.04 5.77 0.81
CA LEU A 80 -3.75 5.29 0.31
C LEU A 80 -3.60 3.79 0.56
N TYR A 81 -3.36 3.02 -0.51
CA TYR A 81 -3.05 1.60 -0.41
C TYR A 81 -1.55 1.39 -0.38
N VAL A 82 -1.12 0.47 0.48
CA VAL A 82 0.31 0.21 0.70
C VAL A 82 0.52 -1.27 0.85
N SER A 83 1.57 -1.79 0.21
CA SER A 83 1.97 -3.18 0.36
C SER A 83 3.41 -3.32 0.82
N TYR A 84 3.66 -4.38 1.58
CA TYR A 84 4.97 -4.72 2.09
C TYR A 84 5.05 -6.23 2.34
N LYS A 85 6.00 -6.92 1.68
CA LYS A 85 6.20 -8.37 1.83
C LYS A 85 4.91 -9.22 1.75
N GLY A 86 4.04 -8.88 0.81
CA GLY A 86 2.76 -9.58 0.59
C GLY A 86 1.61 -9.16 1.53
N PHE A 87 1.88 -8.34 2.54
CA PHE A 87 0.83 -7.67 3.30
C PHE A 87 0.34 -6.46 2.52
N LEU A 88 -0.96 -6.23 2.56
CA LEU A 88 -1.63 -5.06 2.01
C LEU A 88 -2.39 -4.40 3.15
N ASP A 89 -2.26 -3.09 3.25
CA ASP A 89 -3.03 -2.29 4.20
C ASP A 89 -3.51 -1.00 3.53
N PHE A 90 -4.46 -0.35 4.17
CA PHE A 90 -5.05 0.90 3.71
C PHE A 90 -5.08 1.93 4.84
N THR A 91 -5.10 3.22 4.47
CA THR A 91 -5.19 4.32 5.43
C THR A 91 -6.47 4.27 6.25
N ASP A 92 -6.33 4.25 7.57
CA ASP A 92 -7.46 4.33 8.50
C ASP A 92 -8.07 5.75 8.59
N GLU A 93 -9.04 5.92 9.49
CA GLU A 93 -9.72 7.20 9.72
C GLU A 93 -8.78 8.30 10.25
N ASN A 94 -7.68 7.92 10.90
CA ASN A 94 -6.67 8.84 11.44
C ASN A 94 -5.52 9.11 10.46
N GLY A 95 -5.60 8.62 9.22
CA GLY A 95 -4.49 8.74 8.28
C GLY A 95 -3.39 7.71 8.51
N GLN A 96 -3.56 6.74 9.41
CA GLN A 96 -2.51 5.81 9.80
C GLN A 96 -2.53 4.53 8.98
N ILE A 97 -1.34 3.97 8.75
CA ILE A 97 -1.14 2.67 8.09
C ILE A 97 -0.27 1.78 8.98
N PHE A 98 -0.59 0.48 9.04
CA PHE A 98 0.09 -0.50 9.88
C PHE A 98 0.44 -1.78 9.12
N LEU A 99 1.73 -2.05 8.98
CA LEU A 99 2.24 -3.25 8.32
C LEU A 99 3.12 -4.05 9.29
N PRO A 100 3.07 -5.39 9.30
CA PRO A 100 3.94 -6.17 10.15
C PRO A 100 5.39 -6.05 9.68
N ARG A 101 6.32 -5.74 10.58
CA ARG A 101 7.75 -5.68 10.27
C ARG A 101 8.28 -7.11 10.08
N LYS A 102 8.76 -7.43 8.89
CA LYS A 102 9.31 -8.76 8.53
C LYS A 102 10.81 -8.71 8.16
N HIS A 103 11.53 -7.71 8.66
CA HIS A 103 12.98 -7.54 8.48
C HIS A 103 13.61 -6.94 9.74
N ALA A 104 14.85 -7.32 10.04
CA ALA A 104 15.58 -6.84 11.21
C ALA A 104 16.28 -5.49 10.97
N GLU A 105 16.55 -5.15 9.71
CA GLU A 105 17.29 -3.94 9.37
C GLU A 105 16.44 -2.68 9.60
N ASP A 106 17.11 -1.58 9.93
CA ASP A 106 16.51 -0.25 10.08
C ASP A 106 16.57 0.53 8.75
N LYS A 107 16.26 -0.17 7.65
CA LYS A 107 16.32 0.36 6.28
C LYS A 107 15.09 -0.06 5.52
N ILE A 108 14.42 0.90 4.89
CA ILE A 108 13.26 0.66 4.05
C ILE A 108 13.49 1.30 2.68
N THR A 109 13.25 0.53 1.63
CA THR A 109 13.12 1.07 0.27
C THR A 109 11.66 1.38 0.05
N LEU A 110 11.33 2.65 -0.09
CA LEU A 110 9.99 3.13 -0.36
C LEU A 110 9.83 3.38 -1.86
N ILE A 111 8.77 2.86 -2.45
CA ILE A 111 8.46 3.00 -3.86
C ILE A 111 7.06 3.58 -3.98
N VAL A 112 6.94 4.71 -4.68
CA VAL A 112 5.65 5.29 -5.05
C VAL A 112 5.43 5.01 -6.53
N THR A 113 4.37 4.28 -6.85
CA THR A 113 4.00 3.97 -8.23
C THR A 113 2.51 3.71 -8.33
N LYS A 114 1.90 4.07 -9.46
CA LYS A 114 0.47 3.88 -9.67
C LYS A 114 0.09 2.39 -9.77
N GLN A 115 0.94 1.59 -10.40
CA GLN A 115 0.61 0.21 -10.74
C GLN A 115 1.86 -0.68 -10.77
N LEU A 116 1.67 -1.93 -10.38
CA LEU A 116 2.62 -3.03 -10.54
C LEU A 116 1.96 -4.17 -11.32
N TYR A 117 2.79 -4.99 -11.96
CA TYR A 117 2.38 -6.19 -12.67
C TYR A 117 3.04 -7.41 -12.02
N PRO A 118 2.31 -8.49 -11.74
CA PRO A 118 2.95 -9.73 -11.34
C PRO A 118 3.75 -10.33 -12.50
N ILE A 119 4.73 -11.15 -12.16
CA ILE A 119 5.29 -12.15 -13.05
C ILE A 119 4.98 -13.51 -12.43
N ILE A 120 4.36 -14.38 -13.23
CA ILE A 120 3.96 -15.75 -12.87
C ILE A 120 4.76 -16.66 -13.81
N LEU A 121 5.67 -17.47 -13.27
CA LEU A 121 6.46 -18.40 -14.09
C LEU A 121 5.77 -19.77 -14.23
N GLU A 122 5.26 -20.33 -13.13
CA GLU A 122 4.64 -21.65 -13.12
C GLU A 122 3.40 -21.70 -12.20
N GLY A 123 2.31 -22.26 -12.73
CA GLY A 123 1.04 -22.38 -12.01
C GLY A 123 0.32 -21.04 -11.83
N GLN A 124 -0.15 -20.76 -10.62
CA GLN A 124 -0.90 -19.56 -10.25
C GLN A 124 -0.19 -18.72 -9.17
N THR A 125 1.09 -19.00 -8.91
CA THR A 125 1.86 -18.33 -7.86
C THR A 125 2.59 -17.11 -8.43
N VAL A 126 2.35 -15.93 -7.86
CA VAL A 126 3.12 -14.72 -8.18
C VAL A 126 4.52 -14.87 -7.62
N GLU A 127 5.53 -14.80 -8.47
CA GLU A 127 6.93 -14.91 -8.04
C GLU A 127 7.51 -13.55 -7.63
N PHE A 128 7.28 -12.52 -8.45
CA PHE A 128 7.69 -11.15 -8.15
C PHE A 128 6.82 -10.14 -8.89
N PHE A 129 6.94 -8.88 -8.48
CA PHE A 129 6.28 -7.76 -9.15
C PHE A 129 7.26 -6.97 -10.00
N VAL A 130 6.77 -6.44 -11.11
CA VAL A 130 7.49 -5.55 -12.02
C VAL A 130 6.72 -4.26 -12.26
N ARG A 131 7.48 -3.19 -12.46
CA ARG A 131 7.03 -1.92 -12.98
C ARG A 131 7.05 -1.95 -14.51
N LYS A 132 6.09 -1.28 -15.17
CA LYS A 132 6.21 -1.02 -16.61
C LYS A 132 7.38 -0.06 -16.85
N LYS A 133 8.22 -0.32 -17.86
CA LYS A 133 9.48 0.40 -18.10
C LYS A 133 9.32 1.93 -18.08
N ASP A 134 8.25 2.43 -18.69
CA ASP A 134 7.96 3.86 -18.84
C ASP A 134 6.92 4.39 -17.84
N ALA A 135 6.54 3.59 -16.83
CA ALA A 135 5.63 4.06 -15.80
C ALA A 135 6.35 4.99 -14.81
N GLU A 136 5.68 6.08 -14.45
CA GLU A 136 6.13 6.99 -13.41
C GLU A 136 6.28 6.24 -12.08
N ALA A 137 7.48 6.29 -11.52
CA ALA A 137 7.78 5.77 -10.20
C ALA A 137 8.83 6.66 -9.51
N ALA A 138 8.67 6.84 -8.21
CA ALA A 138 9.67 7.50 -7.37
C ALA A 138 10.18 6.52 -6.31
N TYR A 139 11.48 6.54 -6.09
CA TYR A 139 12.16 5.64 -5.17
C TYR A 139 12.83 6.47 -4.07
N TYR A 140 12.68 6.02 -2.83
CA TYR A 140 13.29 6.64 -1.66
C TYR A 140 13.97 5.58 -0.80
N LYS A 141 15.13 5.93 -0.25
CA LYS A 141 15.80 5.13 0.78
C LYS A 141 15.61 5.82 2.12
N LEU A 142 15.02 5.08 3.06
CA LEU A 142 14.85 5.48 4.43
C LEU A 142 15.82 4.66 5.27
N LYS A 143 16.66 5.32 6.07
CA LYS A 143 17.57 4.67 7.02
C LYS A 143 17.41 5.29 8.39
N ARG A 144 17.12 4.49 9.41
CA ARG A 144 17.10 4.94 10.80
C ARG A 144 18.50 4.77 11.38
N SER A 145 18.98 5.78 12.07
CA SER A 145 20.25 5.77 12.80
C SER A 145 20.07 6.47 14.14
N LYS A 146 20.83 6.03 15.14
CA LYS A 146 20.93 6.72 16.43
C LYS A 146 22.07 7.74 16.33
N ASP A 147 21.79 8.99 16.66
CA ASP A 147 22.84 10.00 16.80
C ASP A 147 23.63 9.73 18.09
N GLU A 148 24.95 9.64 17.99
CA GLU A 148 25.84 9.31 19.10
C GLU A 148 25.91 10.44 20.14
N LYS A 149 25.72 11.69 19.71
CA LYS A 149 25.81 12.85 20.61
C LYS A 149 24.55 13.05 21.44
N THR A 150 23.39 12.97 20.79
CA THR A 150 22.09 13.25 21.43
C THR A 150 21.38 11.99 21.90
N GLY A 151 21.77 10.81 21.41
CA GLY A 151 21.09 9.54 21.66
C GLY A 151 19.72 9.40 20.98
N VAL A 152 19.30 10.40 20.20
CA VAL A 152 18.00 10.45 19.52
C VAL A 152 18.06 9.63 18.23
N PHE A 153 16.97 8.95 17.90
CA PHE A 153 16.84 8.24 16.63
C PHE A 153 16.36 9.18 15.53
N LEU A 154 17.00 9.08 14.37
CA LEU A 154 16.74 9.91 13.20
C LEU A 154 16.49 9.01 11.99
N TRP A 155 15.46 9.32 11.21
CA TRP A 155 15.33 8.84 9.84
C TRP A 155 16.09 9.77 8.90
N THR A 156 16.93 9.20 8.06
CA THR A 156 17.45 9.87 6.86
C THR A 156 16.66 9.38 5.66
N VAL A 157 15.94 10.29 5.00
CA VAL A 157 15.16 10.05 3.80
C VAL A 157 15.88 10.68 2.61
N LYS A 158 16.17 9.88 1.58
CA LYS A 158 16.79 10.37 0.35
C LYS A 158 16.06 9.80 -0.85
N LYS A 159 15.65 10.67 -1.78
CA LYS A 159 15.22 10.24 -3.10
C LYS A 159 16.40 9.65 -3.86
N ILE A 160 16.17 8.54 -4.54
CA ILE A 160 17.18 7.87 -5.37
C ILE A 160 16.70 7.81 -6.83
N PRO A 161 17.63 7.77 -7.80
CA PRO A 161 17.25 7.57 -9.19
C PRO A 161 16.51 6.25 -9.36
N THR A 162 15.50 6.27 -10.22
CA THR A 162 14.74 5.07 -10.59
C THR A 162 15.70 4.03 -11.16
N PRO A 163 15.77 2.82 -10.58
CA PRO A 163 16.72 1.80 -11.02
C PRO A 163 16.44 1.37 -12.47
N THR A 164 17.45 0.91 -13.19
CA THR A 164 17.28 0.36 -14.55
C THR A 164 16.42 -0.90 -14.53
N SER A 165 16.51 -1.69 -13.45
CA SER A 165 15.67 -2.87 -13.26
C SER A 165 14.22 -2.47 -12.98
N THR A 166 13.30 -3.13 -13.69
CA THR A 166 11.86 -3.01 -13.46
C THR A 166 11.36 -3.91 -12.33
N LYS A 167 12.16 -4.89 -11.90
CA LYS A 167 11.81 -5.79 -10.80
C LYS A 167 11.75 -5.04 -9.47
N ILE A 168 10.65 -5.21 -8.76
CA ILE A 168 10.44 -4.64 -7.44
C ILE A 168 11.09 -5.54 -6.38
N PRO A 169 11.95 -5.00 -5.50
CA PRO A 169 12.49 -5.77 -4.39
C PRO A 169 11.38 -6.26 -3.46
N PRO A 170 11.39 -7.53 -3.00
CA PRO A 170 10.33 -8.08 -2.14
C PRO A 170 10.22 -7.39 -0.78
N GLU A 171 11.30 -6.79 -0.30
CA GLU A 171 11.37 -6.00 0.93
C GLU A 171 10.97 -4.52 0.76
N ALA A 172 10.64 -4.09 -0.45
CA ALA A 172 10.21 -2.72 -0.68
C ALA A 172 8.81 -2.47 -0.09
N LEU A 173 8.63 -1.30 0.51
CA LEU A 173 7.33 -0.77 0.87
C LEU A 173 6.81 0.00 -0.34
N VAL A 174 5.71 -0.47 -0.92
CA VAL A 174 5.13 0.09 -2.14
C VAL A 174 3.87 0.84 -1.80
N ILE A 175 3.81 2.11 -2.18
CA ILE A 175 2.65 2.98 -2.08
C ILE A 175 2.01 3.09 -3.46
N TYR A 176 0.71 2.78 -3.53
CA TYR A 176 -0.08 2.80 -4.76
C TYR A 176 -0.66 4.20 -5.01
N ALA A 177 0.16 5.07 -5.61
CA ALA A 177 -0.21 6.44 -6.00
C ALA A 177 0.71 6.94 -7.12
N LYS A 178 0.30 8.02 -7.81
CA LYS A 178 1.22 8.67 -8.73
C LYS A 178 2.29 9.44 -7.95
N PRO A 179 3.57 9.41 -8.37
CA PRO A 179 4.64 10.11 -7.66
C PRO A 179 4.40 11.60 -7.44
N HIS A 180 3.71 12.28 -8.35
CA HIS A 180 3.43 13.72 -8.25
C HIS A 180 2.21 14.06 -7.36
N ASP A 181 1.41 13.06 -6.99
CA ASP A 181 0.26 13.23 -6.11
C ASP A 181 0.65 13.05 -4.62
N LEU A 182 1.93 12.73 -4.34
CA LEU A 182 2.48 12.58 -3.00
C LEU A 182 3.75 13.41 -2.82
N PHE A 183 3.83 14.12 -1.70
CA PHE A 183 5.02 14.75 -1.18
C PHE A 183 5.59 13.90 -0.03
N ILE A 184 6.83 13.45 -0.20
CA ILE A 184 7.58 12.71 0.82
C ILE A 184 8.70 13.63 1.31
N PRO A 185 8.77 13.97 2.60
CA PRO A 185 9.77 14.87 3.12
C PRO A 185 11.16 14.22 3.04
N GLU A 186 12.08 14.87 2.32
CA GLU A 186 13.49 14.48 2.24
C GLU A 186 14.29 15.12 3.38
N GLY A 187 15.41 14.51 3.76
CA GLY A 187 16.27 14.99 4.83
C GLY A 187 16.21 14.13 6.10
N THR A 188 16.43 14.77 7.25
CA THR A 188 16.50 14.08 8.55
C THR A 188 15.31 14.41 9.42
N VAL A 189 14.61 13.39 9.91
CA VAL A 189 13.41 13.54 10.76
C VAL A 189 13.61 12.73 12.04
N THR A 190 13.29 13.31 13.19
CA THR A 190 13.34 12.61 14.48
C THR A 190 12.28 11.51 14.56
N THR A 191 12.64 10.39 15.18
CA THR A 191 11.73 9.25 15.36
C THR A 191 11.95 8.61 16.72
N THR A 192 11.01 7.74 17.11
CA THR A 192 11.18 6.84 18.24
C THR A 192 12.12 5.69 17.90
N GLY A 193 12.86 5.24 18.93
CA GLY A 193 13.65 4.02 18.88
C GLY A 193 12.81 2.77 19.11
N GLY A 194 13.47 1.61 19.10
CA GLY A 194 12.86 0.33 19.43
C GLY A 194 12.52 -0.55 18.21
N PRO A 195 11.81 -1.66 18.44
CA PRO A 195 11.56 -2.67 17.41
C PRO A 195 10.52 -2.23 16.37
N ASN A 196 9.67 -1.26 16.71
CA ASN A 196 8.72 -0.65 15.78
C ASN A 196 9.40 0.43 14.93
N LEU A 197 9.00 0.53 13.67
CA LEU A 197 9.46 1.55 12.74
C LEU A 197 8.33 2.53 12.48
N VAL A 198 8.44 3.74 13.04
CA VAL A 198 7.53 4.85 12.74
C VAL A 198 8.17 5.67 11.62
N LEU A 199 7.66 5.57 10.39
CA LEU A 199 8.22 6.30 9.25
C LEU A 199 7.74 7.75 9.25
N PRO A 200 8.45 8.67 8.57
CA PRO A 200 8.00 10.04 8.41
C PRO A 200 6.62 10.12 7.75
N THR A 201 5.85 11.14 8.14
CA THR A 201 4.54 11.44 7.58
C THR A 201 4.64 11.72 6.08
N ILE A 202 3.69 11.17 5.32
CA ILE A 202 3.56 11.36 3.88
C ILE A 202 2.41 12.32 3.63
N TYR A 203 2.58 13.21 2.67
CA TYR A 203 1.62 14.28 2.42
C TYR A 203 1.03 14.18 1.02
N PRO A 204 -0.26 13.85 0.86
CA PRO A 204 -0.94 13.92 -0.42
C PRO A 204 -1.01 15.38 -0.91
N THR A 205 -0.65 15.62 -2.16
CA THR A 205 -0.74 16.95 -2.78
C THR A 205 -2.10 17.18 -3.43
N LYS A 206 -2.89 16.12 -3.62
CA LYS A 206 -4.25 16.14 -4.15
C LYS A 206 -5.12 15.16 -3.38
N TYR A 207 -6.43 15.34 -3.48
CA TYR A 207 -7.39 14.35 -3.01
C TYR A 207 -7.18 13.01 -3.71
N LEU A 208 -6.85 11.97 -2.95
CA LEU A 208 -6.74 10.61 -3.46
C LEU A 208 -8.06 9.89 -3.25
N ASN A 209 -8.75 9.59 -4.35
CA ASN A 209 -10.00 8.85 -4.30
C ASN A 209 -9.74 7.40 -3.83
N LYS A 210 -10.31 7.05 -2.68
CA LYS A 210 -10.17 5.75 -2.01
C LYS A 210 -10.55 4.57 -2.91
N ASP A 211 -11.66 4.69 -3.63
CA ASP A 211 -12.22 3.60 -4.44
C ASP A 211 -11.40 3.34 -5.70
N LEU A 212 -10.91 4.41 -6.34
CA LEU A 212 -10.11 4.32 -7.55
C LEU A 212 -8.71 3.74 -7.28
N ASN A 213 -8.13 4.03 -6.12
CA ASN A 213 -6.82 3.51 -5.74
C ASN A 213 -6.87 2.00 -5.46
N ALA A 214 -7.91 1.53 -4.75
CA ALA A 214 -8.08 0.12 -4.39
C ALA A 214 -8.04 -0.84 -5.60
N LEU A 215 -8.74 -0.46 -6.68
CA LEU A 215 -8.89 -1.28 -7.88
C LEU A 215 -7.73 -1.11 -8.88
N SER A 216 -6.91 -0.07 -8.73
CA SER A 216 -5.82 0.22 -9.65
C SER A 216 -4.60 -0.70 -9.48
N PHE A 217 -4.38 -1.21 -8.26
CA PHE A 217 -3.30 -2.14 -7.96
C PHE A 217 -3.45 -3.48 -8.71
N LEU A 218 -4.68 -4.01 -8.77
CA LEU A 218 -5.00 -5.29 -9.40
C LEU A 218 -5.89 -5.07 -10.61
N LYS A 219 -5.37 -4.46 -11.69
CA LYS A 219 -5.96 -4.67 -13.03
C LYS A 219 -5.66 -6.09 -13.52
N TYR A 220 -6.07 -7.09 -12.76
CA TYR A 220 -6.06 -8.46 -13.20
C TYR A 220 -7.35 -8.67 -14.00
N ASN A 221 -7.17 -9.17 -15.23
CA ASN A 221 -8.27 -9.60 -16.06
C ASN A 221 -9.19 -10.54 -15.27
N ARG A 222 -10.50 -10.49 -15.58
CA ARG A 222 -11.59 -11.31 -15.03
C ARG A 222 -11.25 -12.79 -14.78
N GLN A 223 -10.20 -13.34 -15.40
CA GLN A 223 -9.75 -14.73 -15.31
C GLN A 223 -9.45 -15.26 -13.89
N PHE A 224 -8.98 -14.42 -12.96
CA PHE A 224 -8.67 -14.87 -11.59
C PHE A 224 -9.86 -14.79 -10.62
N PHE A 225 -10.90 -14.05 -11.00
CA PHE A 225 -12.15 -13.93 -10.25
C PHE A 225 -13.34 -14.49 -11.03
N THR A 226 -13.12 -15.05 -12.22
CA THR A 226 -14.15 -15.81 -12.92
C THR A 226 -14.47 -16.99 -12.05
N PRO A 227 -15.76 -17.22 -11.72
CA PRO A 227 -16.14 -18.44 -11.03
C PRO A 227 -15.60 -19.60 -11.86
N VAL A 228 -14.81 -20.46 -11.22
CA VAL A 228 -14.31 -21.66 -11.89
C VAL A 228 -15.55 -22.44 -12.32
N SER A 229 -15.78 -22.59 -13.63
CA SER A 229 -16.92 -23.38 -14.07
C SER A 229 -16.71 -24.79 -13.54
N GLN A 230 -17.70 -25.32 -12.82
CA GLN A 230 -17.58 -26.67 -12.26
C GLN A 230 -17.23 -27.70 -13.36
N GLU A 231 -17.68 -27.46 -14.59
CA GLU A 231 -17.39 -28.27 -15.77
C GLU A 231 -15.89 -28.33 -16.16
N THR A 232 -15.10 -27.29 -15.88
CA THR A 232 -13.65 -27.29 -16.16
C THR A 232 -12.81 -27.68 -14.96
N ALA A 233 -13.27 -27.41 -13.73
CA ALA A 233 -12.57 -27.75 -12.49
C ALA A 233 -12.49 -29.27 -12.22
N TYR A 234 -13.50 -30.03 -12.65
CA TYR A 234 -13.62 -31.47 -12.37
C TYR A 234 -13.14 -32.39 -13.49
N ARG A 235 -12.47 -31.86 -14.52
CA ARG A 235 -11.69 -32.73 -15.42
C ARG A 235 -10.48 -33.25 -14.63
N TYR A 236 -10.70 -34.32 -13.88
CA TYR A 236 -9.64 -35.23 -13.47
C TYR A 236 -8.86 -35.57 -14.73
N ALA A 237 -7.70 -34.95 -14.92
CA ALA A 237 -6.71 -35.49 -15.83
C ALA A 237 -6.45 -36.90 -15.29
N ALA A 238 -6.83 -37.93 -16.07
CA ALA A 238 -6.62 -39.31 -15.67
C ALA A 238 -5.19 -39.45 -15.18
N ASP A 239 -5.05 -39.81 -13.90
CA ASP A 239 -3.79 -39.84 -13.18
C ASP A 239 -2.74 -40.51 -14.05
N ARG A 240 -1.61 -39.85 -14.33
CA ARG A 240 -0.50 -40.45 -15.12
C ARG A 240 -0.03 -41.78 -14.49
N TYR A 241 -0.31 -41.98 -13.21
CA TYR A 241 -0.01 -43.18 -12.45
C TYR A 241 -0.98 -44.36 -12.68
N THR A 242 -2.18 -44.14 -13.23
CA THR A 242 -3.12 -45.24 -13.52
C THR A 242 -2.70 -46.10 -14.71
N LYS A 243 -1.74 -45.65 -15.55
CA LYS A 243 -1.22 -46.46 -16.67
C LYS A 243 -0.26 -47.58 -16.28
N ASN A 244 0.24 -47.59 -15.03
CA ASN A 244 1.24 -48.58 -14.58
C ASN A 244 0.66 -49.68 -13.67
N LEU A 245 -0.64 -49.69 -13.42
CA LEU A 245 -1.30 -50.80 -12.72
C LEU A 245 -1.92 -51.75 -13.77
N ARG A 246 -1.08 -52.62 -14.35
CA ARG A 246 -1.59 -53.86 -14.94
C ARG A 246 -1.61 -54.92 -13.84
N PRO A 247 -2.74 -55.60 -13.57
CA PRO A 247 -2.70 -56.85 -12.83
C PRO A 247 -1.96 -57.89 -13.67
N LEU A 248 -1.13 -58.70 -12.99
CA LEU A 248 -0.42 -59.86 -13.52
C LEU A 248 -1.38 -60.90 -14.13
#